data_AF-A0A158L418-F1
#
_entry.id   AF-A0A158L418-F1
#
_cell.length_a   1.000
_cell.length_b   1.000
_cell.length_c   1.000
_cell.angle_alpha   90.00
_cell.angle_beta   90.00
_cell.angle_gamma   90.00
#
_symmetry.space_group_name_H-M   'P 1'
#
loop_
_entity.id
_entity.type
_entity.pdbx_description
1 polymer ?
#
loop_
_entity_poly.entity_id
_entity_poly.type
_entity_poly.pdbx_seq_one_letter_code
_entity_poly.pdbx_strand_id
1 'polypeptide(L)' 'MRGQCVPLVLRIYRTSGGHWAGRLFEDCEEVGAIGGRVRPQEVEQAAKDAGFRPERIEIEWQ' A
#
# COMPACT_ATOMS: atom_id res chain seq x y z
N MET A 1 7.99 -3.12 28.21
CA MET A 1 7.72 -3.82 26.95
C MET A 1 7.77 -2.78 25.83
N ARG A 2 8.83 -2.76 25.01
CA ARG A 2 8.79 -1.95 23.79
C ARG A 2 7.98 -2.76 22.79
N GLY A 3 6.69 -2.45 22.65
CA GLY A 3 5.92 -2.97 21.52
C GLY A 3 6.63 -2.46 20.26
N GLN A 4 7.27 -3.34 19.51
CA GLN A 4 7.66 -2.99 18.15
C GLN A 4 6.35 -2.77 17.41
N CYS A 5 6.03 -1.50 17.14
CA CYS A 5 5.07 -1.18 16.10
C CYS A 5 5.74 -1.64 14.80
N VAL A 6 5.31 -2.80 14.30
CA VAL A 6 5.75 -3.29 13.00
C VAL A 6 5.27 -2.30 11.95
N PRO A 7 6.15 -1.82 11.06
CA PRO A 7 5.80 -0.74 10.15
C PRO A 7 4.77 -1.24 9.14
N LEU A 8 3.67 -0.51 9.00
CA LEU A 8 2.72 -0.76 7.91
C LEU A 8 3.36 -0.36 6.58
N VAL A 9 3.52 -1.30 5.67
CA VAL A 9 4.11 -1.10 4.35
C VAL A 9 3.04 -1.11 3.27
N LEU A 10 2.99 -0.08 2.43
CA LEU A 10 2.17 -0.06 1.22
C LEU A 10 3.04 -0.32 -0.01
N ARG A 11 2.81 -1.45 -0.68
CA ARG A 11 3.45 -1.79 -1.96
C ARG A 11 2.53 -1.44 -3.10
N ILE A 12 2.93 -0.47 -3.92
CA ILE A 12 2.20 0.02 -5.07
C ILE A 12 2.84 -0.55 -6.33
N TYR A 13 2.03 -1.17 -7.18
CA TYR A 13 2.49 -1.82 -8.41
C TYR A 13 1.53 -1.54 -9.56
N ARG A 14 2.06 -1.65 -10.79
CA ARG A 14 1.26 -1.52 -12.00
C ARG A 14 0.65 -2.87 -12.37
N THR A 15 -0.65 -2.88 -12.56
CA THR A 15 -1.40 -4.05 -13.03
C THR A 15 -1.19 -4.25 -14.54
N SER A 16 -1.44 -5.46 -15.03
CA SER A 16 -1.40 -5.77 -16.48
C SER A 16 -2.39 -4.93 -17.30
N GLY A 17 -3.46 -4.41 -16.70
CA GLY A 17 -4.40 -3.49 -17.32
C GLY A 17 -3.92 -2.03 -17.38
N GLY A 18 -2.69 -1.73 -16.95
CA GLY A 18 -2.13 -0.37 -16.97
C GLY A 18 -2.55 0.52 -15.80
N HIS A 19 -3.46 0.05 -14.95
CA HIS A 19 -3.87 0.69 -13.69
C HIS A 19 -2.86 0.43 -12.58
N TRP A 20 -2.93 1.25 -11.54
CA TRP A 20 -2.18 1.08 -10.29
C TRP A 20 -3.02 0.38 -9.24
N ALA A 21 -2.36 -0.48 -8.47
CA ALA A 21 -2.91 -1.19 -7.32
C ALA A 21 -1.91 -1.14 -6.17
N GLY A 22 -2.39 -1.42 -4.95
CA GLY A 22 -1.59 -1.46 -3.74
C GLY A 22 -1.93 -2.64 -2.86
N ARG A 23 -0.95 -3.17 -2.14
CA ARG A 23 -1.13 -4.14 -1.06
C ARG A 23 -0.49 -3.60 0.22
N LEU A 24 -1.19 -3.78 1.34
CA LEU A 24 -0.77 -3.35 2.66
C LEU A 24 -0.23 -4.55 3.43
N PHE A 25 0.93 -4.38 4.05
CA PHE A 25 1.60 -5.42 4.83
C PHE A 25 1.91 -4.94 6.24
N GLU A 26 1.57 -5.73 7.25
CA GLU A 26 1.98 -5.57 8.64
C GLU A 26 2.67 -6.88 9.07
N ASP A 27 3.89 -6.80 9.60
CA ASP A 27 4.71 -7.99 9.96
C ASP A 27 4.79 -9.07 8.85
N CYS A 28 4.95 -8.64 7.60
CA CYS A 28 4.94 -9.50 6.41
C CYS A 28 3.60 -10.20 6.08
N GLU A 29 2.54 -9.96 6.83
CA GLU A 29 1.18 -10.43 6.51
C GLU A 29 0.42 -9.38 5.70
N GLU A 30 -0.32 -9.81 4.67
CA GLU A 30 -1.17 -8.91 3.89
C GLU A 30 -2.44 -8.58 4.68
N VAL A 31 -2.62 -7.30 5.04
CA VAL A 31 -3.76 -6.82 5.83
C VAL A 31 -4.82 -6.09 4.98
N GLY A 32 -4.53 -5.84 3.71
CA GLY A 32 -5.47 -5.19 2.82
C GLY A 32 -4.93 -4.95 1.41
N ALA A 33 -5.85 -4.64 0.50
CA ALA A 33 -5.53 -4.37 -0.90
C ALA A 33 -6.37 -3.21 -1.45
N ILE A 34 -5.79 -2.48 -2.40
CA ILE A 34 -6.37 -1.32 -3.08
C ILE A 34 -6.23 -1.55 -4.58
N GLY A 35 -7.31 -1.47 -5.34
CA GLY A 35 -7.30 -1.72 -6.78
C GLY A 35 -7.83 -0.57 -7.62
N GLY A 36 -7.50 -0.59 -8.91
CA GLY A 36 -8.18 0.17 -9.94
C GLY A 36 -7.97 1.68 -9.86
N ARG A 37 -6.73 2.14 -9.67
CA ARG A 37 -6.39 3.57 -9.68
C ARG A 37 -5.61 3.96 -10.94
N VAL A 38 -5.70 5.22 -11.33
CA VAL A 38 -5.05 5.76 -12.53
C VAL A 38 -3.62 6.19 -12.23
N ARG A 39 -3.33 6.59 -10.99
CA ARG A 39 -2.01 7.05 -10.54
C ARG A 39 -1.59 6.38 -9.23
N PRO A 40 -0.27 6.21 -8.97
CA PRO A 40 0.20 5.62 -7.71
C PRO A 40 -0.19 6.46 -6.49
N GLN A 41 -0.26 7.79 -6.62
CA GLN A 41 -0.69 8.68 -5.53
C GLN A 41 -2.15 8.46 -5.11
N GLU A 42 -3.01 8.01 -6.04
CA GLU A 42 -4.41 7.69 -5.72
C GLU A 42 -4.53 6.38 -4.92
N VAL A 43 -3.56 5.47 -5.07
CA VAL A 43 -3.45 4.26 -4.24
C VAL A 43 -3.05 4.64 -2.82
N GLU A 44 -2.05 5.51 -2.67
CA GLU A 44 -1.65 6.05 -1.37
C GLU A 44 -2.78 6.80 -0.68
N GLN A 45 -3.47 7.69 -1.39
CA GLN A 45 -4.59 8.45 -0.84
C GLN A 45 -5.73 7.52 -0.41
N ALA A 46 -6.09 6.52 -1.23
CA ALA A 46 -7.11 5.55 -0.87
C ALA A 46 -6.76 4.75 0.40
N ALA A 47 -5.47 4.44 0.63
CA ALA A 47 -5.03 3.82 1.88
C ALA A 47 -5.29 4.74 3.07
N LYS A 48 -4.96 6.03 2.93
CA LYS A 48 -5.17 7.04 3.97
C LYS A 48 -6.65 7.26 4.26
N ASP A 49 -7.49 7.31 3.24
CA ASP A 49 -8.94 7.49 3.36
C ASP A 49 -9.61 6.28 4.04
N ALA A 50 -9.06 5.07 3.84
CA ALA A 50 -9.48 3.85 4.52
C ALA A 50 -8.96 3.74 5.97
N GLY A 51 -8.22 4.73 6.47
CA GLY A 51 -7.70 4.77 7.84
C GLY A 51 -6.30 4.18 8.01
N PHE A 52 -5.70 3.64 6.95
CA PHE A 52 -4.32 3.16 7.01
C PHE A 52 -3.33 4.32 7.01
N ARG A 53 -2.22 4.15 7.73
CA ARG A 53 -1.11 5.12 7.75
C ARG A 53 0.19 4.37 7.46
N PRO A 54 0.47 4.06 6.18
CA PRO A 54 1.70 3.37 5.82
C PRO A 54 2.91 4.20 6.24
N GLU A 55 3.82 3.61 6.98
CA GLU A 55 5.09 4.23 7.38
C GLU A 55 6.12 4.14 6.24
N ARG A 56 5.95 3.16 5.37
CA ARG A 56 6.80 2.93 4.20
C ARG A 56 5.93 2.70 2.97
N ILE A 57 6.29 3.38 1.89
CA ILE A 57 5.67 3.20 0.58
C ILE A 57 6.73 2.71 -0.38
N GLU A 58 6.47 1.57 -1.01
CA GLU A 58 7.32 0.99 -2.05
C GLU A 58 6.55 1.07 -3.37
N ILE A 59 7.15 1.70 -4.39
CA ILE A 59 6.53 1.82 -5.72
C ILE A 59 7.37 1.02 -6.71
N GLU A 60 6.77 0.01 -7.31
CA GLU A 60 7.39 -0.79 -8.37
C GLU A 60 7.18 -0.09 -9.73
N TRP A 61 8.26 0.52 -10.22
CA TRP A 61 8.35 1.09 -11.56
C TRP A 61 8.79 0.00 -12.54
N GLN A 62 7.85 -0.78 -13.05
CA GLN A 62 8.09 -1.68 -14.20
C GLN A 62 8.11 -0.93 -15.52
#